data_AF-A0A1W2DAH2-F1
#
_entry.id   AF-A0A1W2DAH2-F1
#
_cell.length_a   1.000
_cell.length_b   1.000
_cell.length_c   1.000
_cell.angle_alpha   90.00
_cell.angle_beta   90.00
_cell.angle_gamma   90.00
#
_symmetry.space_group_name_H-M   'P 1'
#
loop_
_entity.id
_entity.type
_entity.pdbx_description
1 polymer ?
#
loop_
_entity_poly.entity_id
_entity_poly.type
_entity_poly.pdbx_seq_one_letter_code
_entity_poly.pdbx_strand_id
1 'polypeptide(L)'
;MWYGASLFGQTSEKKGIQFFEGSWQQLLAQAGKTNKMVFIDVYTDWCGPCKYMDKFVFTEQAVGNKYNLTFINYKIDAEKGEGKNLAMKYNVKAYPTYLFLNSKGDLVHKVVGEREKKTFINIADEAMKAGSDKNNLAHLEKTYHEGNRDPLFLRHYLDRLSAMNMDNTAVLDAYFKTISTGKLQEDATLVYLANQVSGKQSAALDHLIRYYDKLSISSKEKTTNRLFEKVVRNAAGLAITEKRLTVYPALMAFGRQLYGLTEKQKALVNRYDLMYYGLTRDYQGIKNAGYKIAARPFAIPADSLRAEDKRRYDKVMQPFISGEKDSTKTPGFEEEKKYLLNEYTMEIAEQLYTAAKAFTGLPPTEHQCLADALKWAKRCRELKPDAKVFTDLVQTLETLAP
;
A
#
# COMPACT_ATOMS: atom_id res chain seq x y z
N MET A 1 -62.38 -26.87 24.84
CA MET A 1 -61.23 -27.37 24.06
C MET A 1 -60.81 -26.26 23.11
N TRP A 2 -59.71 -25.57 23.42
CA TRP A 2 -59.16 -24.52 22.57
C TRP A 2 -57.63 -24.58 22.63
N TYR A 3 -57.03 -24.30 21.47
CA TYR A 3 -55.70 -24.65 21.01
C TYR A 3 -54.54 -24.08 21.84
N GLY A 4 -53.54 -24.91 22.12
CA GLY A 4 -52.20 -24.46 22.52
C GLY A 4 -51.38 -24.12 21.28
N ALA A 5 -51.06 -22.83 21.11
CA ALA A 5 -50.07 -22.37 20.14
C ALA A 5 -48.72 -22.17 20.86
N SER A 6 -47.74 -22.98 20.48
CA SER A 6 -46.34 -22.85 20.88
C SER A 6 -45.80 -21.48 20.46
N LEU A 7 -45.37 -20.69 21.45
CA LEU A 7 -44.57 -19.49 21.23
C LEU A 7 -43.16 -19.91 20.81
N PHE A 8 -42.88 -19.84 19.51
CA PHE A 8 -41.51 -19.78 19.02
C PHE A 8 -40.88 -18.50 19.58
N GLY A 9 -39.92 -18.66 20.49
CA GLY A 9 -39.08 -17.57 20.94
C GLY A 9 -38.29 -17.02 19.75
N GLN A 10 -38.64 -15.81 19.31
CA GLN A 10 -37.79 -15.03 18.43
C GLN A 10 -36.54 -14.62 19.20
N THR A 11 -35.44 -15.37 19.03
CA THR A 11 -34.11 -14.84 19.36
C THR A 11 -33.87 -13.65 18.44
N SER A 12 -33.65 -12.46 19.00
CA SER A 12 -33.25 -11.28 18.23
C SER A 12 -32.02 -11.63 17.39
N GLU A 13 -32.15 -11.75 16.08
CA GLU A 13 -31.00 -11.90 15.19
C GLU A 13 -30.11 -10.68 15.39
N LYS A 14 -28.93 -10.90 15.99
CA LYS A 14 -27.93 -9.84 16.11
C LYS A 14 -27.55 -9.41 14.69
N LYS A 15 -27.78 -8.12 14.37
CA LYS A 15 -27.44 -7.56 13.07
C LYS A 15 -25.93 -7.58 12.86
N GLY A 16 -25.50 -7.91 11.65
CA GLY A 16 -24.08 -7.87 11.25
C GLY A 16 -23.24 -9.09 11.66
N ILE A 17 -21.93 -8.97 11.46
CA ILE A 17 -20.94 -10.00 11.79
C ILE A 17 -20.86 -10.19 13.31
N GLN A 18 -20.92 -11.46 13.74
CA GLN A 18 -20.72 -11.85 15.12
C GLN A 18 -19.27 -12.31 15.30
N PHE A 19 -18.49 -11.48 15.98
CA PHE A 19 -17.10 -11.80 16.31
C PHE A 19 -17.02 -12.70 17.54
N PHE A 20 -16.16 -13.69 17.46
CA PHE A 20 -15.83 -14.61 18.54
C PHE A 20 -15.08 -13.88 19.65
N GLU A 21 -15.52 -14.08 20.89
CA GLU A 21 -14.88 -13.57 22.09
C GLU A 21 -14.03 -14.67 22.72
N GLY A 22 -12.71 -14.45 22.80
CA GLY A 22 -11.76 -15.39 23.37
C GLY A 22 -10.36 -15.24 22.78
N SER A 23 -9.46 -16.09 23.23
CA SER A 23 -8.08 -16.16 22.74
C SER A 23 -7.98 -16.88 21.39
N TRP A 24 -6.88 -16.62 20.67
CA TRP A 24 -6.50 -17.35 19.46
C TRP A 24 -6.54 -18.87 19.62
N GLN A 25 -6.07 -19.38 20.76
CA GLN A 25 -6.07 -20.82 21.03
C GLN A 25 -7.49 -21.39 21.13
N GLN A 26 -8.40 -20.67 21.81
CA GLN A 26 -9.80 -21.08 21.93
C GLN A 26 -10.51 -21.02 20.58
N LEU A 27 -10.23 -19.99 19.77
CA LEU A 27 -10.73 -19.86 18.41
C LEU A 27 -10.33 -21.06 17.55
N LEU A 28 -9.03 -21.43 17.52
CA LEU A 28 -8.56 -22.58 16.74
C LEU A 28 -9.12 -23.90 17.26
N ALA A 29 -9.26 -24.06 18.58
CA ALA A 29 -9.90 -25.25 19.14
C ALA A 29 -11.37 -25.36 18.69
N GLN A 30 -12.11 -24.25 18.66
CA GLN A 30 -13.49 -24.21 18.17
C GLN A 30 -13.57 -24.47 16.67
N ALA A 31 -12.66 -23.89 15.88
CA ALA A 31 -12.56 -24.10 14.44
C ALA A 31 -12.31 -25.59 14.11
N GLY A 32 -11.38 -26.22 14.83
CA GLY A 32 -11.10 -27.65 14.72
C GLY A 32 -12.32 -28.52 15.08
N LYS A 33 -12.99 -28.23 16.19
CA LYS A 33 -14.18 -28.99 16.65
C LYS A 33 -15.36 -28.91 15.68
N THR A 34 -15.58 -27.73 15.09
CA THR A 34 -16.72 -27.48 14.19
C THR A 34 -16.38 -27.69 12.71
N ASN A 35 -15.09 -27.94 12.41
CA ASN A 35 -14.53 -27.93 11.08
C ASN A 35 -14.91 -26.68 10.25
N LYS A 36 -15.10 -25.53 10.93
CA LYS A 36 -15.38 -24.25 10.28
C LYS A 36 -14.08 -23.51 9.97
N MET A 37 -14.07 -22.79 8.86
CA MET A 37 -13.02 -21.84 8.53
C MET A 37 -13.07 -20.62 9.46
N VAL A 38 -11.95 -19.92 9.57
CA VAL A 38 -11.82 -18.71 10.39
C VAL A 38 -11.68 -17.49 9.48
N PHE A 39 -12.50 -16.47 9.72
CA PHE A 39 -12.30 -15.13 9.16
C PHE A 39 -11.70 -14.24 10.24
N ILE A 40 -10.66 -13.48 9.90
CA ILE A 40 -10.02 -12.53 10.82
C ILE A 40 -9.99 -11.15 10.18
N ASP A 41 -10.58 -10.17 10.87
CA ASP A 41 -10.36 -8.74 10.63
C ASP A 41 -9.14 -8.27 11.43
N VAL A 42 -8.07 -7.91 10.71
CA VAL A 42 -6.85 -7.35 11.29
C VAL A 42 -6.85 -5.84 11.11
N TYR A 43 -6.95 -5.12 12.22
CA TYR A 43 -7.13 -3.66 12.25
C TYR A 43 -6.13 -2.97 13.19
N THR A 44 -6.19 -1.63 13.22
CA THR A 44 -5.57 -0.78 14.25
C THR A 44 -6.54 0.35 14.65
N ASP A 45 -6.43 0.89 15.86
CA ASP A 45 -7.38 1.89 16.38
C ASP A 45 -7.42 3.21 15.58
N TRP A 46 -6.30 3.57 14.96
CA TRP A 46 -6.14 4.80 14.19
C TRP A 46 -6.51 4.64 12.71
N CYS A 47 -6.80 3.42 12.25
CA CYS A 47 -7.12 3.11 10.86
C CYS A 47 -8.52 3.65 10.47
N GLY A 48 -8.56 4.73 9.70
CA GLY A 48 -9.80 5.31 9.15
C GLY A 48 -10.64 4.30 8.33
N PRO A 49 -10.05 3.63 7.31
CA PRO A 49 -10.72 2.60 6.53
C PRO A 49 -11.32 1.46 7.36
N CYS A 50 -10.67 1.06 8.46
CA CYS A 50 -11.17 0.02 9.36
C CYS A 50 -12.47 0.46 10.05
N LYS A 51 -12.52 1.72 10.52
CA LYS A 51 -13.72 2.31 11.12
C LYS A 51 -14.88 2.42 10.12
N TYR A 52 -14.58 2.67 8.84
CA TYR A 52 -15.58 2.63 7.78
C TYR A 52 -16.22 1.25 7.67
N MET A 53 -15.39 0.19 7.60
CA MET A 53 -15.86 -1.19 7.51
C MET A 53 -16.74 -1.58 8.71
N ASP A 54 -16.29 -1.25 9.93
CA ASP A 54 -17.05 -1.51 11.16
C ASP A 54 -18.43 -0.85 11.15
N LYS A 55 -18.50 0.42 10.72
CA LYS A 55 -19.73 1.21 10.80
C LYS A 55 -20.72 0.90 9.68
N PHE A 56 -20.22 0.66 8.47
CA PHE A 56 -21.06 0.66 7.25
C PHE A 56 -21.13 -0.69 6.54
N VAL A 57 -20.25 -1.64 6.85
CA VAL A 57 -20.21 -2.95 6.16
C VAL A 57 -20.45 -4.10 7.13
N PHE A 58 -19.74 -4.17 8.25
CA PHE A 58 -19.84 -5.30 9.17
C PHE A 58 -21.17 -5.32 9.94
N THR A 59 -21.84 -4.19 10.07
CA THR A 59 -23.16 -4.02 10.70
C THR A 59 -24.32 -4.44 9.78
N GLU A 60 -24.06 -4.64 8.48
CA GLU A 60 -25.08 -4.98 7.50
C GLU A 60 -25.56 -6.43 7.67
N GLN A 61 -26.88 -6.62 7.70
CA GLN A 61 -27.50 -7.94 7.89
C GLN A 61 -27.03 -8.96 6.85
N ALA A 62 -26.97 -8.57 5.57
CA ALA A 62 -26.56 -9.46 4.49
C ALA A 62 -25.11 -9.95 4.66
N VAL A 63 -24.23 -9.10 5.18
CA VAL A 63 -22.83 -9.46 5.47
C VAL A 63 -22.79 -10.41 6.66
N GLY A 64 -23.50 -10.08 7.74
CA GLY A 64 -23.63 -10.96 8.91
C GLY A 64 -24.12 -12.36 8.55
N ASN A 65 -25.23 -12.46 7.80
CA ASN A 65 -25.81 -13.73 7.39
C ASN A 65 -24.81 -14.61 6.62
N LYS A 66 -24.03 -14.00 5.72
CA LYS A 66 -23.01 -14.73 4.95
C LYS A 66 -21.85 -15.19 5.83
N TYR A 67 -21.28 -14.29 6.61
CA TYR A 67 -20.04 -14.54 7.35
C TYR A 67 -20.28 -15.44 8.58
N ASN A 68 -21.34 -15.20 9.35
CA ASN A 68 -21.66 -16.00 10.55
C ASN A 68 -22.02 -17.45 10.23
N LEU A 69 -22.62 -17.69 9.05
CA LEU A 69 -22.91 -19.05 8.58
C LEU A 69 -21.61 -19.79 8.24
N THR A 70 -20.71 -19.10 7.54
CA THR A 70 -19.57 -19.68 6.84
C THR A 70 -18.32 -19.81 7.72
N PHE A 71 -18.09 -18.82 8.59
CA PHE A 71 -16.85 -18.69 9.34
C PHE A 71 -17.11 -18.58 10.85
N ILE A 72 -16.05 -18.87 11.62
CA ILE A 72 -15.90 -18.26 12.93
C ILE A 72 -15.17 -16.94 12.72
N ASN A 73 -15.83 -15.83 13.00
CA ASN A 73 -15.28 -14.50 12.76
C ASN A 73 -14.46 -14.06 13.96
N TYR A 74 -13.32 -13.44 13.73
CA TYR A 74 -12.44 -12.96 14.76
C TYR A 74 -11.91 -11.59 14.40
N LYS A 75 -11.60 -10.78 15.41
CA LYS A 75 -11.11 -9.42 15.21
C LYS A 75 -9.93 -9.18 16.11
N ILE A 76 -8.82 -8.71 15.53
CA ILE A 76 -7.57 -8.49 16.26
C ILE A 76 -6.96 -7.13 15.92
N ASP A 77 -6.51 -6.44 16.98
CA ASP A 77 -5.69 -5.25 16.85
C ASP A 77 -4.23 -5.69 16.63
N ALA A 78 -3.66 -5.36 15.47
CA ALA A 78 -2.30 -5.74 15.10
C ALA A 78 -1.21 -5.14 16.01
N GLU A 79 -1.56 -4.15 16.84
CA GLU A 79 -0.62 -3.47 17.73
C GLU A 79 -0.79 -3.87 19.20
N LYS A 80 -1.68 -4.82 19.51
CA LYS A 80 -1.98 -5.23 20.90
C LYS A 80 -2.06 -6.74 21.06
N GLY A 81 -1.84 -7.20 22.30
CA GLY A 81 -2.02 -8.60 22.71
C GLY A 81 -1.37 -9.60 21.75
N GLU A 82 -2.12 -10.65 21.41
CA GLU A 82 -1.70 -11.66 20.44
C GLU A 82 -1.73 -11.19 18.98
N GLY A 83 -2.40 -10.07 18.71
CA GLY A 83 -2.52 -9.50 17.36
C GLY A 83 -1.18 -9.09 16.77
N LYS A 84 -0.20 -8.65 17.58
CA LYS A 84 1.18 -8.38 17.14
C LYS A 84 1.81 -9.60 16.46
N ASN A 85 1.76 -10.75 17.16
CA ASN A 85 2.38 -11.98 16.69
C ASN A 85 1.61 -12.56 15.48
N LEU A 86 0.28 -12.48 15.48
CA LEU A 86 -0.54 -12.93 14.36
C LEU A 86 -0.34 -12.08 13.11
N ALA A 87 -0.26 -10.76 13.25
CA ALA A 87 0.03 -9.84 12.15
C ALA A 87 1.40 -10.14 11.51
N MET A 88 2.42 -10.42 12.33
CA MET A 88 3.73 -10.88 11.84
C MET A 88 3.64 -12.24 11.15
N LYS A 89 2.99 -13.24 11.79
CA LYS A 89 2.85 -14.61 11.26
C LYS A 89 2.21 -14.63 9.87
N TYR A 90 1.15 -13.84 9.66
CA TYR A 90 0.42 -13.78 8.38
C TYR A 90 0.87 -12.64 7.46
N ASN A 91 2.04 -12.02 7.76
CA ASN A 91 2.68 -10.99 6.95
C ASN A 91 1.73 -9.81 6.61
N VAL A 92 1.03 -9.30 7.62
CA VAL A 92 0.14 -8.15 7.50
C VAL A 92 0.98 -6.87 7.38
N LYS A 93 0.72 -6.07 6.33
CA LYS A 93 1.52 -4.87 6.00
C LYS A 93 0.69 -3.59 5.82
N ALA A 94 -0.62 -3.71 5.85
CA ALA A 94 -1.56 -2.60 5.69
C ALA A 94 -2.90 -2.97 6.32
N TYR A 95 -3.74 -1.97 6.58
CA TYR A 95 -5.01 -2.15 7.29
C TYR A 95 -6.17 -1.51 6.51
N PRO A 96 -7.38 -2.10 6.57
CA PRO A 96 -7.66 -3.42 7.14
C PRO A 96 -7.01 -4.54 6.30
N THR A 97 -6.69 -5.66 6.94
CA THR A 97 -6.34 -6.91 6.25
C THR A 97 -7.29 -8.01 6.71
N TYR A 98 -7.87 -8.71 5.76
CA TYR A 98 -8.76 -9.84 5.97
C TYR A 98 -8.01 -11.14 5.75
N LEU A 99 -7.96 -11.99 6.77
CA LEU A 99 -7.35 -13.32 6.70
C LEU A 99 -8.44 -14.39 6.73
N PHE A 100 -8.32 -15.39 5.87
CA PHE A 100 -9.20 -16.55 5.85
C PHE A 100 -8.34 -17.78 6.03
N LEU A 101 -8.67 -18.56 7.06
CA LEU A 101 -7.88 -19.71 7.48
C LEU A 101 -8.73 -20.98 7.46
N ASN A 102 -8.10 -22.12 7.23
CA ASN A 102 -8.74 -23.41 7.45
C ASN A 102 -8.93 -23.68 8.96
N SER A 103 -9.60 -24.78 9.31
CA SER A 103 -9.86 -25.18 10.70
C SER A 103 -8.61 -25.52 11.52
N LYS A 104 -7.44 -25.62 10.88
CA LYS A 104 -6.12 -25.84 11.51
C LYS A 104 -5.33 -24.54 11.71
N GLY A 105 -5.83 -23.42 11.17
CA GLY A 105 -5.17 -22.12 11.24
C GLY A 105 -4.20 -21.84 10.10
N ASP A 106 -4.20 -22.63 9.03
CA ASP A 106 -3.39 -22.35 7.84
C ASP A 106 -4.08 -21.31 6.95
N LEU A 107 -3.30 -20.37 6.41
CA LEU A 107 -3.83 -19.32 5.53
C LEU A 107 -4.27 -19.92 4.20
N VAL A 108 -5.51 -19.63 3.79
CA VAL A 108 -6.05 -20.05 2.50
C VAL A 108 -6.41 -18.87 1.59
N HIS A 109 -6.75 -17.72 2.17
CA HIS A 109 -7.02 -16.51 1.40
C HIS A 109 -6.71 -15.25 2.21
N LYS A 110 -6.37 -14.16 1.51
CA LYS A 110 -5.99 -12.88 2.11
C LYS A 110 -6.38 -11.73 1.20
N VAL A 111 -7.00 -10.70 1.79
CA VAL A 111 -7.40 -9.48 1.07
C VAL A 111 -6.98 -8.25 1.89
N VAL A 112 -6.56 -7.18 1.20
CA VAL A 112 -6.09 -5.94 1.82
C VAL A 112 -6.95 -4.75 1.37
N GLY A 113 -7.27 -3.88 2.32
CA GLY A 113 -7.98 -2.61 2.12
C GLY A 113 -9.49 -2.72 2.29
N GLU A 114 -10.13 -1.56 2.42
CA GLU A 114 -11.59 -1.45 2.50
C GLU A 114 -12.29 -1.91 1.22
N ARG A 115 -13.54 -2.35 1.35
CA ARG A 115 -14.40 -2.79 0.24
C ARG A 115 -15.83 -2.39 0.51
N GLU A 116 -16.55 -2.05 -0.56
CA GLU A 116 -17.99 -1.88 -0.48
C GLU A 116 -18.70 -3.22 -0.18
N LYS A 117 -19.90 -3.12 0.40
CA LYS A 117 -20.75 -4.25 0.83
C LYS A 117 -20.82 -5.40 -0.18
N LYS A 118 -21.14 -5.12 -1.44
CA LYS A 118 -21.32 -6.17 -2.47
C LYS A 118 -20.03 -6.94 -2.72
N THR A 119 -18.91 -6.23 -2.86
CA THR A 119 -17.60 -6.84 -3.05
C THR A 119 -17.17 -7.62 -1.82
N PHE A 120 -17.46 -7.10 -0.62
CA PHE A 120 -17.10 -7.78 0.62
C PHE A 120 -17.84 -9.11 0.84
N ILE A 121 -19.10 -9.22 0.39
CA ILE A 121 -19.85 -10.49 0.39
C ILE A 121 -19.19 -11.52 -0.54
N ASN A 122 -18.79 -11.11 -1.75
CA ASN A 122 -18.16 -12.01 -2.72
C ASN A 122 -16.82 -12.59 -2.24
N ILE A 123 -16.07 -11.85 -1.42
CA ILE A 123 -14.80 -12.33 -0.84
C ILE A 123 -15.03 -13.60 0.01
N ALA A 124 -16.17 -13.75 0.67
CA ALA A 124 -16.49 -14.97 1.42
C ALA A 124 -16.55 -16.21 0.50
N ASP A 125 -17.11 -16.06 -0.70
CA ASP A 125 -17.18 -17.14 -1.69
C ASP A 125 -15.81 -17.47 -2.28
N GLU A 126 -15.01 -16.43 -2.56
CA GLU A 126 -13.62 -16.59 -3.01
C GLU A 126 -12.78 -17.34 -1.97
N ALA A 127 -12.91 -16.98 -0.70
CA ALA A 127 -12.23 -17.64 0.40
C ALA A 127 -12.64 -19.11 0.56
N MET A 128 -13.94 -19.43 0.47
CA MET A 128 -14.43 -20.81 0.53
C MET A 128 -13.94 -21.66 -0.64
N LYS A 129 -13.92 -21.08 -1.84
CA LYS A 129 -13.35 -21.74 -3.03
C LYS A 129 -11.86 -22.00 -2.85
N ALA A 130 -11.11 -21.03 -2.32
CA ALA A 130 -9.69 -21.18 -2.04
C ALA A 130 -9.41 -22.22 -0.94
N GLY A 131 -10.23 -22.27 0.12
CA GLY A 131 -10.11 -23.27 1.18
C GLY A 131 -10.38 -24.70 0.70
N SER A 132 -11.31 -24.86 -0.24
CA SER A 132 -11.66 -26.17 -0.83
C SER A 132 -10.72 -26.62 -1.96
N ASP A 133 -9.82 -25.74 -2.41
CA ASP A 133 -8.86 -26.08 -3.46
C ASP A 133 -7.82 -27.08 -2.94
N LYS A 134 -7.65 -28.20 -3.64
CA LYS A 134 -6.59 -29.17 -3.33
C LYS A 134 -5.19 -28.58 -3.50
N ASN A 135 -5.06 -27.53 -4.30
CA ASN A 135 -3.86 -26.74 -4.50
C ASN A 135 -3.92 -25.40 -3.74
N ASN A 136 -4.57 -25.39 -2.57
CA ASN A 136 -4.55 -24.21 -1.69
C ASN A 136 -3.13 -23.88 -1.20
N LEU A 137 -2.97 -22.67 -0.67
CA LEU A 137 -1.67 -22.15 -0.26
C LEU A 137 -0.94 -23.08 0.73
N ALA A 138 -1.66 -23.63 1.71
CA ALA A 138 -1.09 -24.54 2.71
C ALA A 138 -0.50 -25.81 2.08
N HIS A 139 -1.21 -26.40 1.11
CA HIS A 139 -0.70 -27.56 0.37
C HIS A 139 0.54 -27.19 -0.45
N LEU A 140 0.52 -26.05 -1.16
CA LEU A 140 1.66 -25.61 -1.97
C LEU A 140 2.89 -25.32 -1.10
N GLU A 141 2.70 -24.67 0.04
CA GLU A 141 3.76 -24.40 1.00
C GLU A 141 4.36 -25.70 1.55
N LYS A 142 3.53 -26.68 1.91
CA LYS A 142 4.00 -28.01 2.34
C LYS A 142 4.81 -28.70 1.23
N THR A 143 4.27 -28.76 0.01
CA THR A 143 4.94 -29.40 -1.14
C THR A 143 6.28 -28.73 -1.47
N TYR A 144 6.39 -27.41 -1.29
CA TYR A 144 7.66 -26.69 -1.42
C TYR A 144 8.66 -27.07 -0.32
N HIS A 145 8.22 -27.19 0.93
CA HIS A 145 9.08 -27.60 2.06
C HIS A 145 9.54 -29.07 1.95
N GLU A 146 8.75 -29.94 1.34
CA GLU A 146 9.11 -31.34 1.03
C GLU A 146 10.14 -31.47 -0.10
N GLY A 147 10.57 -30.34 -0.70
CA GLY A 147 11.67 -30.31 -1.66
C GLY A 147 11.24 -30.28 -3.12
N ASN A 148 9.95 -30.16 -3.44
CA ASN A 148 9.52 -30.04 -4.82
C ASN A 148 10.04 -28.72 -5.45
N ARG A 149 10.80 -28.84 -6.55
CA ARG A 149 11.37 -27.72 -7.30
C ARG A 149 11.00 -27.78 -8.79
N ASP A 150 9.94 -28.52 -9.13
CA ASP A 150 9.42 -28.53 -10.49
C ASP A 150 9.05 -27.09 -10.95
N PRO A 151 9.47 -26.64 -12.16
CA PRO A 151 9.25 -25.26 -12.59
C PRO A 151 7.78 -24.86 -12.71
N LEU A 152 6.89 -25.78 -13.10
CA LEU A 152 5.46 -25.51 -13.24
C LEU A 152 4.81 -25.36 -11.86
N PHE A 153 5.18 -26.24 -10.93
CA PHE A 153 4.77 -26.13 -9.53
C PHE A 153 5.24 -24.81 -8.91
N LEU A 154 6.53 -24.47 -9.04
CA LEU A 154 7.08 -23.23 -8.49
C LEU A 154 6.39 -21.99 -9.06
N ARG A 155 6.11 -21.98 -10.37
CA ARG A 155 5.35 -20.91 -11.02
C ARG A 155 3.95 -20.78 -10.45
N HIS A 156 3.22 -21.89 -10.29
CA HIS A 156 1.89 -21.87 -9.69
C HIS A 156 1.93 -21.35 -8.25
N TYR A 157 2.90 -21.79 -7.45
CA TYR A 157 3.06 -21.33 -6.08
C TYR A 157 3.41 -19.85 -5.98
N LEU A 158 4.30 -19.36 -6.85
CA LEU A 158 4.62 -17.93 -6.99
C LEU A 158 3.39 -17.08 -7.29
N ASP A 159 2.58 -17.50 -8.25
CA ASP A 159 1.37 -16.78 -8.65
C ASP A 159 0.37 -16.69 -7.47
N ARG A 160 0.24 -17.76 -6.68
CA ARG A 160 -0.57 -17.76 -5.45
C ARG A 160 -0.04 -16.80 -4.39
N LEU A 161 1.27 -16.82 -4.12
CA LEU A 161 1.88 -15.91 -3.13
C LEU A 161 1.75 -14.45 -3.56
N SER A 162 2.00 -14.15 -4.84
CA SER A 162 1.93 -12.80 -5.41
C SER A 162 0.50 -12.24 -5.35
N ALA A 163 -0.51 -13.07 -5.66
CA ALA A 163 -1.92 -12.69 -5.55
C ALA A 163 -2.34 -12.32 -4.12
N MET A 164 -1.72 -12.93 -3.10
CA MET A 164 -1.99 -12.67 -1.69
C MET A 164 -1.04 -11.62 -1.07
N ASN A 165 -0.21 -10.96 -1.89
CA ASN A 165 0.82 -10.02 -1.46
C ASN A 165 1.74 -10.59 -0.35
N MET A 166 2.03 -11.88 -0.45
CA MET A 166 2.92 -12.59 0.47
C MET A 166 4.37 -12.46 0.03
N ASP A 167 5.28 -12.71 0.98
CA ASP A 167 6.69 -12.86 0.61
C ASP A 167 6.86 -14.12 -0.23
N ASN A 168 7.49 -13.98 -1.39
CA ASN A 168 7.74 -15.06 -2.33
C ASN A 168 9.23 -15.17 -2.70
N THR A 169 10.11 -14.45 -2.00
CA THR A 169 11.53 -14.28 -2.35
C THR A 169 12.25 -15.62 -2.51
N ALA A 170 12.11 -16.53 -1.54
CA ALA A 170 12.76 -17.83 -1.57
C ALA A 170 12.26 -18.71 -2.73
N VAL A 171 10.95 -18.69 -2.99
CA VAL A 171 10.32 -19.45 -4.09
C VAL A 171 10.73 -18.86 -5.44
N LEU A 172 10.88 -17.53 -5.52
CA LEU A 172 11.30 -16.83 -6.73
C LEU A 172 12.73 -17.19 -7.09
N ASP A 173 13.64 -17.21 -6.12
CA ASP A 173 15.02 -17.65 -6.34
C ASP A 173 15.12 -19.13 -6.68
N ALA A 174 14.27 -19.98 -6.10
CA ALA A 174 14.16 -21.38 -6.47
C ALA A 174 13.73 -21.54 -7.93
N TYR A 175 12.67 -20.83 -8.35
CA TYR A 175 12.19 -20.83 -9.73
C TYR A 175 13.25 -20.29 -10.69
N PHE A 176 13.91 -19.18 -10.33
CA PHE A 176 14.93 -18.53 -11.14
C PHE A 176 16.07 -19.48 -11.50
N LYS A 177 16.51 -20.33 -10.56
CA LYS A 177 17.53 -21.36 -10.80
C LYS A 177 17.11 -22.44 -11.80
N THR A 178 15.81 -22.62 -12.03
CA THR A 178 15.30 -23.59 -13.01
C THR A 178 15.27 -23.05 -14.44
N ILE A 179 15.42 -21.73 -14.62
CA ILE A 179 15.39 -21.11 -15.94
C ILE A 179 16.71 -21.37 -16.65
N SER A 180 16.66 -21.93 -17.85
CA SER A 180 17.87 -22.17 -18.64
C SER A 180 18.54 -20.87 -19.04
N THR A 181 19.88 -20.85 -19.08
CA THR A 181 20.67 -19.65 -19.35
C THR A 181 20.28 -18.92 -20.63
N GLY A 182 19.90 -19.66 -21.69
CA GLY A 182 19.43 -19.09 -22.96
C GLY A 182 18.11 -18.34 -22.86
N LYS A 183 17.25 -18.67 -21.88
CA LYS A 183 15.93 -18.05 -21.68
C LYS A 183 15.93 -16.87 -20.72
N LEU A 184 17.01 -16.69 -19.96
CA LEU A 184 17.11 -15.69 -18.90
C LEU A 184 16.94 -14.24 -19.39
N GLN A 185 17.26 -13.95 -20.64
CA GLN A 185 17.16 -12.61 -21.22
C GLN A 185 15.95 -12.43 -22.15
N GLU A 186 15.13 -13.48 -22.34
CA GLU A 186 13.92 -13.38 -23.14
C GLU A 186 12.93 -12.40 -22.50
N ASP A 187 12.26 -11.60 -23.32
CA ASP A 187 11.29 -10.59 -22.86
C ASP A 187 10.22 -11.20 -21.95
N ALA A 188 9.64 -12.34 -22.35
CA ALA A 188 8.62 -13.05 -21.56
C ALA A 188 9.14 -13.49 -20.18
N THR A 189 10.41 -13.91 -20.08
CA THR A 189 11.04 -14.29 -18.82
C THR A 189 11.20 -13.06 -17.92
N LEU A 190 11.75 -11.98 -18.44
CA LEU A 190 11.96 -10.74 -17.69
C LEU A 190 10.64 -10.12 -17.23
N VAL A 191 9.59 -10.17 -18.06
CA VAL A 191 8.22 -9.76 -17.69
C VAL A 191 7.69 -10.60 -16.53
N TYR A 192 7.87 -11.92 -16.58
CA TYR A 192 7.44 -12.78 -15.50
C TYR A 192 8.18 -12.43 -14.20
N LEU A 193 9.52 -12.31 -14.23
CA LEU A 193 10.31 -11.94 -13.05
C LEU A 193 9.87 -10.59 -12.48
N ALA A 194 9.67 -9.58 -13.33
CA ALA A 194 9.15 -8.27 -12.92
C ALA A 194 7.79 -8.36 -12.21
N ASN A 195 6.92 -9.27 -12.67
CA ASN A 195 5.63 -9.54 -12.04
C ASN A 195 5.72 -10.37 -10.76
N GLN A 196 6.86 -10.97 -10.43
CA GLN A 196 7.04 -11.74 -9.19
C GLN A 196 7.87 -11.03 -8.12
N VAL A 197 8.61 -9.97 -8.44
CA VAL A 197 9.37 -9.21 -7.43
C VAL A 197 8.45 -8.75 -6.28
N SER A 198 8.85 -9.07 -5.05
CA SER A 198 8.11 -8.76 -3.80
C SER A 198 8.60 -7.50 -3.09
N GLY A 199 9.72 -6.91 -3.53
CA GLY A 199 10.36 -5.77 -2.87
C GLY A 199 11.42 -6.16 -1.84
N LYS A 200 11.80 -7.44 -1.76
CA LYS A 200 13.02 -7.89 -1.07
C LYS A 200 14.11 -8.22 -2.08
N GLN A 201 15.36 -8.16 -1.62
CA GLN A 201 16.52 -8.54 -2.42
C GLN A 201 16.44 -10.02 -2.81
N SER A 202 16.70 -10.34 -4.07
CA SER A 202 16.68 -11.70 -4.63
C SER A 202 17.62 -11.78 -5.85
N ALA A 203 18.10 -12.98 -6.18
CA ALA A 203 18.91 -13.18 -7.38
C ALA A 203 18.11 -12.86 -8.65
N ALA A 204 16.80 -13.15 -8.64
CA ALA A 204 15.89 -12.77 -9.71
C ALA A 204 15.78 -11.25 -9.90
N LEU A 205 15.73 -10.47 -8.80
CA LEU A 205 15.72 -9.01 -8.87
C LEU A 205 17.05 -8.46 -9.41
N ASP A 206 18.20 -8.98 -8.95
CA ASP A 206 19.51 -8.57 -9.46
C ASP A 206 19.64 -8.82 -10.96
N HIS A 207 19.16 -9.98 -11.42
CA HIS A 207 19.11 -10.32 -12.83
C HIS A 207 18.19 -9.38 -13.60
N LEU A 208 16.98 -9.12 -13.10
CA LEU A 208 16.05 -8.20 -13.73
C LEU A 208 16.63 -6.78 -13.85
N ILE A 209 17.29 -6.26 -12.82
CA ILE A 209 17.94 -4.95 -12.86
C ILE A 209 19.01 -4.91 -13.95
N ARG A 210 19.87 -5.94 -14.02
CA ARG A 210 20.94 -6.02 -15.01
C ARG A 210 20.43 -6.08 -16.45
N TYR A 211 19.29 -6.73 -16.69
CA TYR A 211 18.76 -6.98 -18.03
C TYR A 211 17.47 -6.21 -18.34
N TYR A 212 17.10 -5.21 -17.53
CA TYR A 212 15.89 -4.40 -17.73
C TYR A 212 15.84 -3.77 -19.13
N ASP A 213 16.99 -3.38 -19.68
CA ASP A 213 17.07 -2.77 -21.00
C ASP A 213 16.69 -3.73 -22.14
N LYS A 214 16.71 -5.04 -21.90
CA LYS A 214 16.26 -6.06 -22.87
C LYS A 214 14.74 -6.17 -22.97
N LEU A 215 13.98 -5.63 -22.01
CA LEU A 215 12.53 -5.57 -22.12
C LEU A 215 12.12 -4.69 -23.31
N SER A 216 11.16 -5.17 -24.09
CA SER A 216 10.47 -4.38 -25.11
C SER A 216 9.77 -3.18 -24.47
N ILE A 217 9.51 -2.14 -25.27
CA ILE A 217 8.81 -0.94 -24.79
C ILE A 217 7.44 -1.30 -24.21
N SER A 218 6.66 -2.15 -24.89
CA SER A 218 5.35 -2.61 -24.40
C SER A 218 5.46 -3.37 -23.07
N SER A 219 6.51 -4.17 -22.90
CA SER A 219 6.75 -4.90 -21.65
C SER A 219 7.18 -3.99 -20.51
N LYS A 220 7.97 -2.94 -20.80
CA LYS A 220 8.31 -1.91 -19.82
C LYS A 220 7.06 -1.14 -19.37
N GLU A 221 6.19 -0.72 -20.29
CA GLU A 221 4.92 -0.05 -19.97
C GLU A 221 4.04 -0.87 -19.02
N LYS A 222 3.94 -2.18 -19.24
CA LYS A 222 3.13 -3.09 -18.40
C LYS A 222 3.73 -3.32 -17.02
N THR A 223 5.05 -3.23 -16.87
CA THR A 223 5.75 -3.63 -15.64
C THR A 223 6.18 -2.45 -14.76
N THR A 224 6.33 -1.24 -15.33
CA THR A 224 6.83 -0.05 -14.61
C THR A 224 6.09 0.20 -13.30
N ASN A 225 4.76 0.24 -13.31
CA ASN A 225 4.00 0.61 -12.10
C ASN A 225 4.24 -0.41 -10.99
N ARG A 226 4.22 -1.71 -11.30
CA ARG A 226 4.50 -2.74 -10.31
C ARG A 226 5.93 -2.64 -9.79
N LEU A 227 6.91 -2.48 -10.67
CA LEU A 227 8.31 -2.36 -10.27
C LEU A 227 8.56 -1.12 -9.42
N PHE A 228 7.91 0.00 -9.75
CA PHE A 228 7.96 1.21 -8.95
C PHE A 228 7.40 0.96 -7.54
N GLU A 229 6.22 0.36 -7.43
CA GLU A 229 5.62 0.03 -6.13
C GLU A 229 6.49 -0.94 -5.31
N LYS A 230 7.03 -2.00 -5.93
CA LYS A 230 7.78 -3.04 -5.23
C LYS A 230 9.22 -2.63 -4.91
N VAL A 231 9.92 -1.96 -5.82
CA VAL A 231 11.33 -1.62 -5.65
C VAL A 231 11.51 -0.24 -5.05
N VAL A 232 10.82 0.78 -5.56
CA VAL A 232 11.00 2.15 -5.08
C VAL A 232 10.24 2.35 -3.76
N ARG A 233 8.91 2.17 -3.76
CA ARG A 233 8.13 2.42 -2.53
C ARG A 233 8.43 1.44 -1.42
N ASN A 234 8.43 0.14 -1.72
CA ASN A 234 8.60 -0.86 -0.66
C ASN A 234 10.07 -1.09 -0.33
N ALA A 235 10.89 -1.54 -1.28
CA ALA A 235 12.27 -1.94 -0.97
C ALA A 235 13.13 -0.74 -0.51
N ALA A 236 13.15 0.35 -1.28
CA ALA A 236 13.94 1.53 -0.93
C ALA A 236 13.36 2.30 0.26
N GLY A 237 12.02 2.37 0.37
CA GLY A 237 11.35 2.92 1.55
C GLY A 237 11.73 2.18 2.84
N LEU A 238 11.68 0.84 2.83
CA LEU A 238 12.10 0.02 3.97
C LEU A 238 13.60 0.17 4.27
N ALA A 239 14.45 0.29 3.24
CA ALA A 239 15.87 0.52 3.43
C ALA A 239 16.15 1.81 4.21
N ILE A 240 15.37 2.87 3.99
CA ILE A 240 15.43 4.12 4.77
C ILE A 240 14.95 3.87 6.21
N THR A 241 13.76 3.27 6.39
CA THR A 241 13.17 3.11 7.74
C THR A 241 13.98 2.18 8.64
N GLU A 242 14.58 1.14 8.06
CA GLU A 242 15.41 0.15 8.77
C GLU A 242 16.90 0.52 8.77
N LYS A 243 17.26 1.69 8.23
CA LYS A 243 18.65 2.17 8.12
C LYS A 243 19.60 1.21 7.37
N ARG A 244 19.08 0.44 6.42
CA ARG A 244 19.87 -0.41 5.49
C ARG A 244 20.39 0.42 4.31
N LEU A 245 21.18 1.44 4.61
CA LEU A 245 21.54 2.49 3.64
C LEU A 245 22.43 2.00 2.48
N THR A 246 23.16 0.90 2.63
CA THR A 246 24.06 0.38 1.59
C THR A 246 23.35 -0.15 0.34
N VAL A 247 22.12 -0.67 0.47
CA VAL A 247 21.36 -1.21 -0.67
C VAL A 247 20.57 -0.13 -1.41
N TYR A 248 20.34 1.02 -0.77
CA TYR A 248 19.48 2.07 -1.27
C TYR A 248 19.92 2.64 -2.64
N PRO A 249 21.21 2.96 -2.89
CA PRO A 249 21.63 3.54 -4.16
C PRO A 249 21.30 2.67 -5.38
N ALA A 250 21.47 1.35 -5.27
CA ALA A 250 21.18 0.42 -6.37
C ALA A 250 19.68 0.37 -6.69
N LEU A 251 18.83 0.28 -5.66
CA LEU A 251 17.36 0.26 -5.82
C LEU A 251 16.85 1.54 -6.47
N MET A 252 17.39 2.69 -6.06
CA MET A 252 16.99 3.98 -6.60
C MET A 252 17.54 4.26 -8.00
N ALA A 253 18.75 3.80 -8.30
CA ALA A 253 19.29 3.86 -9.66
C ALA A 253 18.39 3.10 -10.63
N PHE A 254 17.98 1.88 -10.29
CA PHE A 254 17.00 1.12 -11.06
C PHE A 254 15.65 1.84 -11.13
N GLY A 255 15.14 2.33 -10.00
CA GLY A 255 13.88 3.07 -9.94
C GLY A 255 13.83 4.26 -10.92
N ARG A 256 14.95 4.97 -11.10
CA ARG A 256 15.09 6.09 -12.06
C ARG A 256 15.13 5.65 -13.52
N GLN A 257 15.53 4.41 -13.80
CA GLN A 257 15.59 3.84 -15.16
C GLN A 257 14.23 3.30 -15.62
N LEU A 258 13.23 3.19 -14.73
CA LEU A 258 11.91 2.71 -15.10
C LEU A 258 11.28 3.59 -16.19
N TYR A 259 10.76 2.94 -17.22
CA TYR A 259 10.17 3.59 -18.38
C TYR A 259 8.87 4.33 -18.02
N GLY A 260 8.70 5.56 -18.51
CA GLY A 260 7.42 6.25 -18.46
C GLY A 260 6.98 6.71 -17.07
N LEU A 261 7.91 6.99 -16.15
CA LEU A 261 7.57 7.51 -14.83
C LEU A 261 6.73 8.79 -14.92
N THR A 262 5.63 8.82 -14.16
CA THR A 262 4.81 10.01 -13.97
C THR A 262 5.55 11.05 -13.13
N GLU A 263 5.11 12.32 -13.20
CA GLU A 263 5.67 13.38 -12.37
C GLU A 263 5.50 13.09 -10.87
N LYS A 264 4.39 12.47 -10.45
CA LYS A 264 4.17 12.02 -9.06
C LYS A 264 5.22 10.98 -8.64
N GLN A 265 5.53 10.02 -9.50
CA GLN A 265 6.56 9.01 -9.24
C GLN A 265 7.96 9.63 -9.15
N LYS A 266 8.31 10.53 -10.08
CA LYS A 266 9.59 11.27 -10.03
C LYS A 266 9.72 12.11 -8.77
N ALA A 267 8.67 12.81 -8.36
CA ALA A 267 8.65 13.60 -7.13
C ALA A 267 8.91 12.71 -5.90
N LEU A 268 8.31 11.51 -5.85
CA LEU A 268 8.55 10.55 -4.77
C LEU A 268 10.00 10.04 -4.74
N VAL A 269 10.58 9.74 -5.89
CA VAL A 269 12.00 9.36 -6.01
C VAL A 269 12.89 10.45 -5.41
N ASN A 270 12.67 11.71 -5.80
CA ASN A 270 13.46 12.84 -5.29
C ASN A 270 13.28 13.03 -3.77
N ARG A 271 12.06 12.78 -3.24
CA ARG A 271 11.80 12.84 -1.79
C ARG A 271 12.60 11.79 -1.03
N TYR A 272 12.66 10.55 -1.52
CA TYR A 272 13.50 9.53 -0.90
C TYR A 272 14.98 9.87 -0.98
N ASP A 273 15.46 10.44 -2.09
CA ASP A 273 16.87 10.84 -2.20
C ASP A 273 17.23 11.85 -1.11
N LEU A 274 16.39 12.86 -0.88
CA LEU A 274 16.61 13.84 0.19
C LEU A 274 16.65 13.20 1.58
N MET A 275 15.76 12.25 1.85
CA MET A 275 15.78 11.50 3.12
C MET A 275 17.09 10.73 3.27
N TYR A 276 17.53 10.03 2.22
CA TYR A 276 18.79 9.28 2.22
C TYR A 276 20.01 10.19 2.40
N TYR A 277 20.08 11.31 1.68
CA TYR A 277 21.19 12.27 1.83
C TYR A 277 21.21 12.91 3.22
N GLY A 278 20.04 13.20 3.80
CA GLY A 278 19.92 13.65 5.19
C GLY A 278 20.48 12.63 6.18
N LEU A 279 20.14 11.35 6.02
CA LEU A 279 20.62 10.26 6.90
C LEU A 279 22.12 10.00 6.75
N THR A 280 22.67 10.14 5.55
CA THR A 280 24.09 9.94 5.25
C THR A 280 24.95 11.19 5.41
N ARG A 281 24.32 12.34 5.73
CA ARG A 281 24.96 13.67 5.78
C ARG A 281 25.67 14.04 4.47
N ASP A 282 25.12 13.60 3.34
CA ASP A 282 25.58 14.01 2.01
C ASP A 282 25.03 15.41 1.69
N TYR A 283 25.74 16.44 2.15
CA TYR A 283 25.34 17.83 1.95
C TYR A 283 25.30 18.25 0.48
N GLN A 284 26.19 17.69 -0.36
CA GLN A 284 26.17 17.99 -1.78
C GLN A 284 24.96 17.35 -2.46
N GLY A 285 24.61 16.11 -2.09
CA GLY A 285 23.39 15.43 -2.50
C GLY A 285 22.13 16.21 -2.11
N ILE A 286 22.05 16.69 -0.86
CA ILE A 286 20.95 17.56 -0.38
C ILE A 286 20.83 18.79 -1.27
N LYS A 287 21.92 19.54 -1.49
CA LYS A 287 21.93 20.75 -2.31
C LYS A 287 21.43 20.48 -3.73
N ASN A 288 22.04 19.49 -4.41
CA ASN A 288 21.71 19.13 -5.78
C ASN A 288 20.23 18.73 -5.93
N ALA A 289 19.73 17.88 -5.03
CA ALA A 289 18.35 17.43 -5.07
C ALA A 289 17.35 18.54 -4.70
N GLY A 290 17.65 19.33 -3.66
CA GLY A 290 16.78 20.41 -3.21
C GLY A 290 16.57 21.48 -4.28
N TYR A 291 17.66 21.96 -4.91
CA TYR A 291 17.54 22.92 -6.01
C TYR A 291 16.79 22.34 -7.21
N LYS A 292 17.03 21.07 -7.56
CA LYS A 292 16.31 20.39 -8.64
C LYS A 292 14.80 20.29 -8.37
N ILE A 293 14.42 19.96 -7.14
CA ILE A 293 13.01 19.89 -6.73
C ILE A 293 12.37 21.28 -6.76
N ALA A 294 13.05 22.31 -6.25
CA ALA A 294 12.45 23.64 -6.08
C ALA A 294 12.38 24.45 -7.38
N ALA A 295 13.29 24.24 -8.34
CA ALA A 295 13.46 25.09 -9.51
C ALA A 295 12.15 25.33 -10.30
N ARG A 296 11.47 24.26 -10.72
CA ARG A 296 10.22 24.40 -11.47
C ARG A 296 9.05 24.88 -10.60
N PRO A 297 8.72 24.24 -9.45
CA PRO A 297 7.66 24.69 -8.56
C PRO A 297 7.74 26.16 -8.18
N PHE A 298 8.95 26.68 -7.92
CA PHE A 298 9.14 28.07 -7.51
C PHE A 298 8.88 29.07 -8.64
N ALA A 299 9.10 28.66 -9.89
CA ALA A 299 8.92 29.51 -11.06
C ALA A 299 7.45 29.62 -11.52
N ILE A 300 6.51 28.83 -10.97
CA ILE A 300 5.11 28.83 -11.43
C ILE A 300 4.36 30.05 -10.84
N PRO A 301 3.78 30.93 -11.67
CA PRO A 301 2.96 32.05 -11.20
C PRO A 301 1.71 31.57 -10.45
N ALA A 302 1.27 32.35 -9.45
CA ALA A 302 0.10 31.99 -8.64
C ALA A 302 -1.19 31.86 -9.48
N ASP A 303 -1.35 32.70 -10.52
CA ASP A 303 -2.50 32.64 -11.42
C ASP A 303 -2.54 31.34 -12.23
N SER A 304 -1.38 30.85 -12.66
CA SER A 304 -1.27 29.58 -13.38
C SER A 304 -1.62 28.39 -12.49
N LEU A 305 -1.26 28.44 -11.20
CA LEU A 305 -1.66 27.41 -10.22
C LEU A 305 -3.18 27.38 -10.05
N ARG A 306 -3.79 28.55 -9.82
CA ARG A 306 -5.26 28.69 -9.66
C ARG A 306 -6.03 28.24 -10.90
N ALA A 307 -5.52 28.56 -12.10
CA ALA A 307 -6.13 28.14 -13.35
C ALA A 307 -6.11 26.61 -13.51
N GLU A 308 -5.00 25.96 -13.16
CA GLU A 308 -4.87 24.51 -13.22
C GLU A 308 -5.71 23.80 -12.16
N ASP A 309 -5.79 24.34 -10.94
CA ASP A 309 -6.72 23.86 -9.90
C ASP A 309 -8.16 23.87 -10.40
N LYS A 310 -8.60 25.01 -10.97
CA LYS A 310 -9.95 25.14 -11.53
C LYS A 310 -10.19 24.09 -12.62
N ARG A 311 -9.23 23.92 -13.55
CA ARG A 311 -9.34 22.93 -14.64
C ARG A 311 -9.52 21.50 -14.11
N ARG A 312 -8.73 21.12 -13.10
CA ARG A 312 -8.81 19.79 -12.47
C ARG A 312 -10.12 19.60 -11.72
N TYR A 313 -10.51 20.59 -10.93
CA TYR A 313 -11.78 20.60 -10.21
C TYR A 313 -12.96 20.43 -11.17
N ASP A 314 -13.04 21.25 -12.22
CA ASP A 314 -14.13 21.19 -13.20
C ASP A 314 -14.22 19.81 -13.84
N LYS A 315 -13.09 19.20 -14.19
CA LYS A 315 -13.02 17.85 -14.77
C LYS A 315 -13.59 16.78 -13.84
N VAL A 316 -13.25 16.82 -12.55
CA VAL A 316 -13.78 15.86 -11.56
C VAL A 316 -15.27 16.10 -11.30
N MET A 317 -15.70 17.36 -11.33
CA MET A 317 -17.08 17.74 -11.05
C MET A 317 -18.05 17.51 -12.22
N GLN A 318 -17.56 17.38 -13.47
CA GLN A 318 -18.41 17.22 -14.66
C GLN A 318 -19.52 16.16 -14.52
N PRO A 319 -19.26 14.91 -14.05
CA PRO A 319 -20.32 13.90 -13.94
C PRO A 319 -21.40 14.25 -12.91
N PHE A 320 -21.05 15.04 -11.89
CA PHE A 320 -22.01 15.50 -10.88
C PHE A 320 -22.83 16.68 -11.40
N ILE A 321 -22.19 17.58 -12.15
CA ILE A 321 -22.84 18.74 -12.78
C ILE A 321 -23.80 18.28 -13.90
N SER A 322 -23.42 17.26 -14.67
CA SER A 322 -24.24 16.71 -15.75
C SER A 322 -25.41 15.84 -15.27
N GLY A 323 -25.46 15.49 -13.97
CA GLY A 323 -26.45 14.59 -13.40
C GLY A 323 -26.17 13.10 -13.63
N GLU A 324 -25.02 12.73 -14.19
CA GLU A 324 -24.58 11.34 -14.34
C GLU A 324 -24.34 10.67 -12.97
N LYS A 325 -23.83 11.44 -12.00
CA LYS A 325 -23.62 11.01 -10.62
C LYS A 325 -24.40 11.88 -9.65
N ASP A 326 -25.01 11.23 -8.66
CA ASP A 326 -25.72 11.90 -7.55
C ASP A 326 -24.74 12.14 -6.39
N SER A 327 -24.41 13.41 -6.17
CA SER A 327 -23.50 13.83 -5.09
C SER A 327 -24.05 13.49 -3.69
N THR A 328 -25.38 13.47 -3.52
CA THR A 328 -26.01 13.15 -2.22
C THR A 328 -25.88 11.68 -1.85
N LYS A 329 -25.60 10.83 -2.83
CA LYS A 329 -25.39 9.38 -2.66
C LYS A 329 -23.91 8.98 -2.70
N THR A 330 -23.01 9.95 -2.82
CA THR A 330 -21.56 9.70 -2.85
C THR A 330 -21.00 9.96 -1.44
N PRO A 331 -20.59 8.91 -0.70
CA PRO A 331 -20.05 9.08 0.64
C PRO A 331 -18.82 10.00 0.63
N GLY A 332 -18.74 10.95 1.55
CA GLY A 332 -17.57 11.84 1.70
C GLY A 332 -17.42 12.92 0.64
N PHE A 333 -18.41 13.11 -0.25
CA PHE A 333 -18.31 14.03 -1.39
C PHE A 333 -17.98 15.48 -0.99
N GLU A 334 -18.65 16.02 0.04
CA GLU A 334 -18.40 17.40 0.48
C GLU A 334 -17.03 17.58 1.14
N GLU A 335 -16.52 16.54 1.81
CA GLU A 335 -15.15 16.54 2.31
C GLU A 335 -14.13 16.50 1.17
N GLU A 336 -14.26 15.57 0.23
CA GLU A 336 -13.36 15.40 -0.91
C GLU A 336 -13.29 16.67 -1.78
N LYS A 337 -14.44 17.29 -2.03
CA LYS A 337 -14.56 18.54 -2.78
C LYS A 337 -13.66 19.65 -2.25
N LYS A 338 -13.49 19.76 -0.93
CA LYS A 338 -12.61 20.79 -0.32
C LYS A 338 -11.14 20.59 -0.69
N TYR A 339 -10.71 19.34 -0.84
CA TYR A 339 -9.34 19.01 -1.24
C TYR A 339 -9.11 19.27 -2.74
N LEU A 340 -10.11 19.01 -3.58
CA LEU A 340 -10.03 19.20 -5.03
C LEU A 340 -9.85 20.67 -5.44
N LEU A 341 -10.34 21.62 -4.63
CA LEU A 341 -10.29 23.05 -4.94
C LEU A 341 -8.86 23.62 -5.07
N ASN A 342 -7.86 22.99 -4.45
CA ASN A 342 -6.48 23.47 -4.44
C ASN A 342 -5.46 22.33 -4.57
N GLU A 343 -5.87 21.21 -5.17
CA GLU A 343 -5.06 20.00 -5.28
C GLU A 343 -3.68 20.28 -5.89
N TYR A 344 -3.63 20.97 -7.03
CA TYR A 344 -2.39 21.26 -7.74
C TYR A 344 -1.56 22.32 -7.00
N THR A 345 -2.18 23.36 -6.45
CA THR A 345 -1.48 24.32 -5.60
C THR A 345 -0.80 23.62 -4.42
N MET A 346 -1.48 22.66 -3.78
CA MET A 346 -0.89 21.88 -2.68
C MET A 346 0.25 20.99 -3.17
N GLU A 347 0.11 20.31 -4.31
CA GLU A 347 1.20 19.50 -4.91
C GLU A 347 2.47 20.33 -5.16
N ILE A 348 2.34 21.60 -5.55
CA ILE A 348 3.47 22.52 -5.77
C ILE A 348 4.04 23.01 -4.43
N ALA A 349 3.19 23.40 -3.48
CA ALA A 349 3.61 23.84 -2.16
C ALA A 349 4.37 22.73 -1.39
N GLU A 350 3.93 21.48 -1.50
CA GLU A 350 4.60 20.32 -0.88
C GLU A 350 6.01 20.08 -1.42
N GLN A 351 6.23 20.30 -2.72
CA GLN A 351 7.56 20.14 -3.34
C GLN A 351 8.52 21.21 -2.83
N LEU A 352 8.09 22.46 -2.78
CA LEU A 352 8.87 23.56 -2.21
C LEU A 352 9.17 23.34 -0.73
N TYR A 353 8.16 22.91 0.04
CA TYR A 353 8.32 22.56 1.45
C TYR A 353 9.35 21.44 1.63
N THR A 354 9.27 20.39 0.82
CA THR A 354 10.19 19.25 0.88
C THR A 354 11.64 19.71 0.66
N ALA A 355 11.89 20.55 -0.35
CA ALA A 355 13.23 21.08 -0.64
C ALA A 355 13.73 22.00 0.50
N ALA A 356 12.91 22.96 0.91
CA ALA A 356 13.27 23.90 1.97
C ALA A 356 13.52 23.21 3.32
N LYS A 357 12.70 22.22 3.67
CA LYS A 357 12.87 21.44 4.90
C LYS A 357 14.16 20.62 4.88
N ALA A 358 14.58 20.10 3.74
CA ALA A 358 15.86 19.39 3.65
C ALA A 358 17.05 20.33 3.91
N PHE A 359 16.95 21.58 3.47
CA PHE A 359 18.02 22.57 3.67
C PHE A 359 18.17 23.02 5.13
N THR A 360 17.17 22.81 6.00
CA THR A 360 17.36 23.05 7.44
C THR A 360 18.38 22.09 8.08
N GLY A 361 18.75 21.02 7.38
CA GLY A 361 19.79 20.08 7.81
C GLY A 361 21.20 20.40 7.30
N LEU A 362 21.36 21.45 6.50
CA LEU A 362 22.69 21.89 6.03
C LEU A 362 23.46 22.61 7.14
N PRO A 363 24.81 22.63 7.08
CA PRO A 363 25.62 23.43 7.99
C PRO A 363 25.23 24.91 7.96
N PRO A 364 25.27 25.63 9.10
CA PRO A 364 24.95 27.07 9.14
C PRO A 364 25.80 27.94 8.22
N THR A 365 26.97 27.45 7.80
CA THR A 365 27.87 28.12 6.84
C THR A 365 27.32 28.15 5.41
N GLU A 366 26.30 27.35 5.08
CA GLU A 366 25.66 27.32 3.76
C GLU A 366 24.62 28.45 3.62
N HIS A 367 25.06 29.69 3.86
CA HIS A 367 24.19 30.88 3.97
C HIS A 367 23.26 31.06 2.77
N GLN A 368 23.79 30.91 1.55
CA GLN A 368 22.99 31.06 0.32
C GLN A 368 21.90 29.99 0.22
N CYS A 369 22.22 28.75 0.58
CA CYS A 369 21.22 27.67 0.56
C CYS A 369 20.10 27.97 1.55
N LEU A 370 20.45 28.35 2.79
CA LEU A 370 19.45 28.68 3.83
C LEU A 370 18.57 29.87 3.42
N ALA A 371 19.15 30.89 2.79
CA ALA A 371 18.41 32.03 2.26
C ALA A 371 17.43 31.63 1.14
N ASP A 372 17.83 30.75 0.22
CA ASP A 372 16.95 30.26 -0.84
C ASP A 372 15.83 29.36 -0.29
N ALA A 373 16.13 28.50 0.68
CA ALA A 373 15.13 27.71 1.39
C ALA A 373 14.08 28.60 2.08
N LEU A 374 14.51 29.72 2.68
CA LEU A 374 13.59 30.67 3.29
C LEU A 374 12.63 31.29 2.26
N LYS A 375 13.11 31.63 1.06
CA LYS A 375 12.25 32.13 -0.03
C LYS A 375 11.21 31.08 -0.43
N TRP A 376 11.62 29.82 -0.58
CA TRP A 376 10.69 28.72 -0.90
C TRP A 376 9.66 28.51 0.20
N ALA A 377 10.07 28.52 1.47
CA ALA A 377 9.15 28.38 2.61
C ALA A 377 8.14 29.55 2.68
N LYS A 378 8.59 30.78 2.44
CA LYS A 378 7.70 31.95 2.35
C LYS A 378 6.68 31.80 1.22
N ARG A 379 7.10 31.26 0.07
CA ARG A 379 6.19 30.94 -1.05
C ARG A 379 5.17 29.86 -0.67
N CYS A 380 5.54 28.81 0.05
CA CYS A 380 4.58 27.82 0.56
C CYS A 380 3.50 28.49 1.42
N ARG A 381 3.91 29.36 2.35
CA ARG A 381 3.00 30.11 3.23
C ARG A 381 2.08 31.05 2.45
N GLU A 382 2.58 31.70 1.40
CA GLU A 382 1.76 32.53 0.51
C GLU A 382 0.68 31.71 -0.21
N LEU A 383 1.05 30.52 -0.72
CA LEU A 383 0.10 29.64 -1.42
C LEU A 383 -0.94 29.02 -0.48
N LYS A 384 -0.58 28.79 0.79
CA LYS A 384 -1.45 28.20 1.81
C LYS A 384 -1.21 28.84 3.19
N PRO A 385 -1.83 30.00 3.47
CA PRO A 385 -1.60 30.74 4.70
C PRO A 385 -2.11 30.01 5.95
N ASP A 386 -3.18 29.21 5.83
CA ASP A 386 -3.77 28.48 6.95
C ASP A 386 -2.98 27.22 7.36
N ALA A 387 -1.98 26.82 6.56
CA ALA A 387 -1.18 25.63 6.83
C ALA A 387 -0.06 25.95 7.84
N LYS A 388 -0.32 25.64 9.12
CA LYS A 388 0.63 25.85 10.23
C LYS A 388 2.05 25.35 9.92
N VAL A 389 2.17 24.20 9.26
CA VAL A 389 3.47 23.59 8.93
C VAL A 389 4.36 24.49 8.07
N PHE A 390 3.78 25.33 7.20
CA PHE A 390 4.54 26.28 6.39
C PHE A 390 4.99 27.48 7.19
N THR A 391 4.17 27.97 8.12
CA THR A 391 4.54 29.02 9.06
C THR A 391 5.67 28.59 9.98
N ASP A 392 5.59 27.39 10.55
CA ASP A 392 6.63 26.82 11.41
C ASP A 392 7.97 26.69 10.66
N LEU A 393 7.94 26.29 9.38
CA LEU A 393 9.15 26.18 8.56
C LEU A 393 9.79 27.55 8.28
N VAL A 394 8.99 28.57 7.99
CA VAL A 394 9.51 29.93 7.81
C VAL A 394 10.23 30.42 9.06
N GLN A 395 9.60 30.26 10.24
CA GLN A 395 10.21 30.65 11.52
C GLN A 395 11.52 29.90 11.78
N THR A 396 11.55 28.60 11.49
CA THR A 396 12.76 27.78 11.62
C THR A 396 13.88 28.29 10.70
N LEU A 397 13.57 28.68 9.47
CA LEU A 397 14.58 29.17 8.53
C LEU A 397 15.02 30.59 8.83
N GLU A 398 14.17 31.42 9.43
CA GLU A 398 14.54 32.78 9.90
C GLU A 398 15.54 32.75 11.07
N THR A 399 15.61 31.66 11.84
CA THR A 399 16.64 31.49 12.88
C THR A 399 17.95 30.90 12.34
N LEU A 400 17.90 30.20 11.21
CA LEU A 400 19.04 29.53 10.59
C LEU A 400 19.73 30.39 9.51
N ALA A 401 18.96 31.16 8.75
CA ALA A 401 19.47 32.07 7.73
C ALA A 401 19.95 33.36 8.43
N PRO A 402 21.24 33.73 8.29
CA PRO A 402 21.77 34.95 8.89
C PRO A 402 21.29 36.23 8.21
#